data_AF-A0AAN7R7R9-F1
#
_entry.id   AF-A0AAN7R7R9-F1
#
_cell.length_a   1.000
_cell.length_b   1.000
_cell.length_c   1.000
_cell.angle_alpha   90.00
_cell.angle_beta   90.00
_cell.angle_gamma   90.00
#
_symmetry.space_group_name_H-M   'P 1'
#
loop_
_entity.id
_entity.type
_entity.pdbx_description
1 polymer ?
#
loop_
_entity_poly.entity_id
_entity_poly.type
_entity_poly.pdbx_seq_one_letter_code
_entity_poly.pdbx_strand_id
1 'polypeptide(L)'
;MLVVLVLYAYLYGKLYLSLSGLEKSIVKVAKARGNDPLKAAMGSQSVVQLGLLMALPMVMEIGLERGFRTALGEIIIMQLQLASVFFTFSLGTKAHYFGRTILHGGAKYRATGRGFVVRHEKFAENYRMYSRSHFVKGIELMVMLIIYEIYGSVATDTTTYILLTISMWFLVVSWLFAPFLFNPSGFEWQKIVDDWDDWTKWISSRGGIGVPASKSWESWWDEEQEHLQYTGVLGRFWEIVLSLRFFIYQYGIVYHLHVAQKNQSIIIYGFSWLVIVAVVIILKIVSMGRKKFSADFQLMFRLLKLFIFIGLIVTLGILFAFLNLTVGDIFASLLAFLPTGWALLQEILHGGCIYYSTRSICTTGKHTVYENQKANFILGIVLCVSCQPNHTEQQHQYVQWCSAGAFILKNR
;
A
#
# COMPACT_ATOMS: atom_id res chain seq x y z
N MET A 1 -10.71 1.95 -14.46
CA MET A 1 -9.32 2.40 -14.64
C MET A 1 -9.18 3.92 -14.50
N LEU A 2 -9.89 4.72 -15.31
CA LEU A 2 -9.77 6.20 -15.30
C LEU A 2 -9.95 6.83 -13.92
N VAL A 3 -10.95 6.39 -13.15
CA VAL A 3 -11.18 6.88 -11.77
C VAL A 3 -9.94 6.72 -10.88
N VAL A 4 -9.28 5.56 -10.94
CA VAL A 4 -8.06 5.30 -10.16
C VAL A 4 -6.92 6.18 -10.64
N LEU A 5 -6.74 6.34 -11.96
CA LEU A 5 -5.70 7.21 -12.51
C LEU A 5 -5.89 8.69 -12.12
N VAL A 6 -7.11 9.19 -12.19
CA VAL A 6 -7.45 10.57 -11.78
C VAL A 6 -7.16 10.77 -10.30
N LEU A 7 -7.49 9.80 -9.44
CA LEU A 7 -7.20 9.87 -8.01
C LEU A 7 -5.69 9.91 -7.73
N TYR A 8 -4.92 9.06 -8.41
CA TYR A 8 -3.45 9.07 -8.31
C TYR A 8 -2.87 10.40 -8.80
N ALA A 9 -3.31 10.91 -9.96
CA ALA A 9 -2.86 12.19 -10.50
C ALA A 9 -3.20 13.35 -9.56
N TYR A 10 -4.41 13.34 -8.97
CA TYR A 10 -4.86 14.34 -8.02
C TYR A 10 -4.00 14.34 -6.75
N LEU A 11 -3.81 13.18 -6.12
CA LEU A 11 -3.03 13.08 -4.87
C LEU A 11 -1.57 13.44 -5.07
N TYR A 12 -0.94 12.94 -6.14
CA TYR A 12 0.44 13.32 -6.45
C TYR A 12 0.57 14.80 -6.78
N GLY A 13 -0.37 15.35 -7.54
CA GLY A 13 -0.42 16.79 -7.82
C GLY A 13 -0.51 17.63 -6.56
N LYS A 14 -1.44 17.30 -5.65
CA LYS A 14 -1.60 17.98 -4.35
C LYS A 14 -0.34 17.89 -3.49
N LEU A 15 0.25 16.70 -3.41
CA LEU A 15 1.47 16.47 -2.66
C LEU A 15 2.63 17.31 -3.22
N TYR A 16 2.81 17.39 -4.53
CA TYR A 16 3.85 18.22 -5.13
C TYR A 16 3.60 19.73 -4.95
N LEU A 17 2.35 20.18 -5.01
CA LEU A 17 2.00 21.57 -4.72
C LEU A 17 2.27 21.95 -3.26
N SER A 18 1.99 21.04 -2.33
CA SER A 18 2.26 21.19 -0.91
C SER A 18 3.77 21.22 -0.62
N LEU A 19 4.51 20.22 -1.12
CA LEU A 19 5.96 20.10 -0.89
C LEU A 19 6.77 21.21 -1.58
N SER A 20 6.31 21.76 -2.70
CA SER A 20 6.97 22.92 -3.34
C SER A 20 6.71 24.25 -2.61
N GLY A 21 5.76 24.31 -1.67
CA GLY A 21 5.30 25.55 -1.04
C GLY A 21 4.44 26.43 -1.95
N LEU A 22 4.15 25.99 -3.18
CA LEU A 22 3.29 26.70 -4.12
C LEU A 22 1.85 26.76 -3.60
N GLU A 23 1.36 25.70 -2.98
CA GLU A 23 0.03 25.67 -2.38
C GLU A 23 -0.14 26.77 -1.32
N LYS A 24 0.87 26.94 -0.45
CA LYS A 24 0.88 27.99 0.58
C LYS A 24 0.83 29.39 -0.03
N SER A 25 1.55 29.59 -1.13
CA SER A 25 1.55 30.86 -1.88
C SER A 25 0.18 31.14 -2.52
N ILE A 26 -0.44 30.13 -3.14
CA ILE A 26 -1.77 30.23 -3.74
C ILE A 26 -2.82 30.57 -2.68
N VAL A 27 -2.83 29.86 -1.55
CA VAL A 27 -3.77 30.10 -0.45
C VAL A 27 -3.60 31.50 0.13
N LYS A 28 -2.35 31.97 0.28
CA LYS A 28 -2.06 33.33 0.75
C LYS A 28 -2.62 34.40 -0.18
N VAL A 29 -2.43 34.24 -1.50
CA VAL A 29 -2.97 35.17 -2.51
C VAL A 29 -4.50 35.10 -2.57
N ALA A 30 -5.07 33.89 -2.48
CA ALA A 30 -6.52 33.70 -2.47
C ALA A 30 -7.18 34.39 -1.27
N LYS A 31 -6.61 34.23 -0.07
CA LYS A 31 -7.06 34.89 1.16
C LYS A 31 -6.92 36.41 1.08
N ALA A 32 -5.83 36.91 0.50
CA ALA A 32 -5.62 38.34 0.29
C ALA A 32 -6.60 38.96 -0.71
N ARG A 33 -7.09 38.18 -1.69
CA ARG A 33 -8.08 38.62 -2.68
C ARG A 33 -9.53 38.34 -2.28
N GLY A 34 -9.79 37.65 -1.16
CA GLY A 34 -11.14 37.20 -0.79
C GLY A 34 -11.74 36.17 -1.76
N ASN A 35 -10.91 35.41 -2.48
CA ASN A 35 -11.37 34.46 -3.50
C ASN A 35 -11.80 33.12 -2.89
N ASP A 36 -12.89 33.12 -2.13
CA ASP A 36 -13.55 31.91 -1.59
C ASP A 36 -13.90 30.85 -2.66
N PRO A 37 -14.25 31.20 -3.92
CA PRO A 37 -14.50 30.22 -4.97
C PRO A 37 -13.29 29.35 -5.31
N LEU A 38 -12.06 29.88 -5.20
CA LEU A 38 -10.84 29.10 -5.45
C LEU A 38 -10.62 28.06 -4.34
N LYS A 39 -10.89 28.43 -3.07
CA LYS A 39 -10.86 27.50 -1.94
C LYS A 39 -11.93 26.41 -2.09
N ALA A 40 -13.14 26.79 -2.54
CA ALA A 40 -14.24 25.86 -2.80
C ALA A 40 -13.95 24.91 -3.98
N ALA A 41 -13.39 25.41 -5.09
CA ALA A 41 -13.01 24.61 -6.25
C ALA A 41 -11.85 23.64 -5.94
N MET A 42 -10.92 24.03 -5.07
CA MET A 42 -9.88 23.12 -4.56
C MET A 42 -10.44 22.05 -3.62
N GLY A 43 -11.63 22.28 -3.03
CA GLY A 43 -12.37 21.43 -2.09
C GLY A 43 -13.39 20.47 -2.71
N SER A 44 -13.87 20.76 -3.92
CA SER A 44 -15.10 20.17 -4.48
C SER A 44 -14.94 18.76 -5.06
N GLN A 45 -13.73 18.19 -5.09
CA GLN A 45 -13.46 16.98 -5.88
C GLN A 45 -13.70 15.66 -5.13
N SER A 46 -13.84 15.67 -3.80
CA SER A 46 -13.76 14.44 -3.00
C SER A 46 -15.09 13.74 -2.69
N VAL A 47 -16.23 14.45 -2.67
CA VAL A 47 -17.42 13.92 -2.00
C VAL A 47 -18.27 12.96 -2.87
N VAL A 48 -18.12 12.97 -4.20
CA VAL A 48 -19.17 12.40 -5.08
C VAL A 48 -18.71 11.21 -5.93
N GLN A 49 -17.41 10.94 -6.09
CA GLN A 49 -16.93 10.12 -7.22
C GLN A 49 -16.68 8.62 -7.00
N LEU A 50 -16.43 8.11 -5.79
CA LEU A 50 -15.88 6.74 -5.66
C LEU A 50 -16.92 5.62 -5.45
N GLY A 51 -18.04 5.89 -4.77
CA GLY A 51 -19.07 4.88 -4.49
C GLY A 51 -20.49 5.26 -4.95
N LEU A 52 -20.92 6.48 -4.63
CA LEU A 52 -22.30 6.93 -4.86
C LEU A 52 -22.64 7.06 -6.36
N LEU A 53 -21.80 7.76 -7.14
CA LEU A 53 -22.00 7.92 -8.59
C LEU A 53 -21.94 6.61 -9.37
N MET A 54 -21.17 5.61 -8.91
CA MET A 54 -21.13 4.29 -9.57
C MET A 54 -22.34 3.43 -9.22
N ALA A 55 -22.98 3.67 -8.07
CA ALA A 55 -24.24 3.04 -7.70
C ALA A 55 -25.44 3.68 -8.41
N LEU A 56 -25.37 4.95 -8.82
CA LEU A 56 -26.48 5.66 -9.45
C LEU A 56 -27.11 4.94 -10.65
N PRO A 57 -26.35 4.41 -11.64
CA PRO A 57 -26.97 3.70 -12.76
C PRO A 57 -27.82 2.51 -12.30
N MET A 58 -27.33 1.75 -11.32
CA MET A 58 -28.04 0.61 -10.75
C MET A 58 -29.28 1.06 -9.95
N VAL A 59 -29.17 2.14 -9.18
CA VAL A 59 -30.29 2.72 -8.44
C VAL A 59 -31.38 3.22 -9.38
N MET A 60 -30.99 3.85 -10.50
CA MET A 60 -31.91 4.30 -11.53
C MET A 60 -32.59 3.13 -12.24
N GLU A 61 -31.87 2.05 -12.56
CA GLU A 61 -32.43 0.81 -13.10
C GLU A 61 -33.49 0.24 -12.14
N ILE A 62 -33.16 0.04 -10.86
CA ILE A 62 -34.09 -0.48 -9.85
C ILE A 62 -35.28 0.47 -9.65
N GLY A 63 -35.03 1.79 -9.68
CA GLY A 63 -36.07 2.81 -9.55
C GLY A 63 -37.08 2.78 -10.70
N LEU A 64 -36.60 2.58 -11.92
CA LEU A 64 -37.43 2.46 -13.13
C LEU A 64 -38.16 1.12 -13.20
N GLU A 65 -37.51 0.02 -12.81
CA GLU A 65 -38.10 -1.33 -12.89
C GLU A 65 -39.08 -1.65 -11.75
N ARG A 66 -38.77 -1.21 -10.52
CA ARG A 66 -39.45 -1.66 -9.29
C ARG A 66 -39.98 -0.51 -8.41
N GLY A 67 -39.87 0.72 -8.90
CA GLY A 67 -40.30 1.94 -8.23
C GLY A 67 -39.26 2.53 -7.28
N PHE A 68 -39.23 3.86 -7.17
CA PHE A 68 -38.24 4.60 -6.38
C PHE A 68 -38.25 4.29 -4.87
N ARG A 69 -39.41 3.95 -4.30
CA ARG A 69 -39.50 3.57 -2.88
C ARG A 69 -38.76 2.27 -2.60
N THR A 70 -38.90 1.28 -3.49
CA THR A 70 -38.18 0.00 -3.42
C THR A 70 -36.69 0.24 -3.62
N ALA A 71 -36.31 1.06 -4.60
CA ALA A 71 -34.91 1.42 -4.84
C ALA A 71 -34.24 2.06 -3.62
N LEU A 72 -34.92 2.94 -2.89
CA LEU A 72 -34.39 3.52 -1.65
C LEU A 72 -34.15 2.46 -0.57
N GLY A 73 -35.07 1.50 -0.40
CA GLY A 73 -34.90 0.38 0.54
C GLY A 73 -33.71 -0.51 0.15
N GLU A 74 -33.59 -0.84 -1.13
CA GLU A 74 -32.47 -1.63 -1.68
C GLU A 74 -31.13 -0.91 -1.48
N ILE A 75 -31.05 0.40 -1.69
CA ILE A 75 -29.82 1.18 -1.42
C ILE A 75 -29.39 1.01 0.03
N ILE A 76 -30.30 1.15 0.98
CA ILE A 76 -29.99 1.02 2.41
C ILE A 76 -29.46 -0.38 2.70
N ILE A 77 -30.14 -1.42 2.19
CA ILE A 77 -29.72 -2.81 2.37
C ILE A 77 -28.34 -3.06 1.75
N MET A 78 -28.09 -2.56 0.53
CA MET A 78 -26.80 -2.67 -0.14
C MET A 78 -25.68 -1.99 0.66
N GLN A 79 -25.94 -0.82 1.27
CA GLN A 79 -24.94 -0.16 2.11
C GLN A 79 -24.68 -0.93 3.40
N LEU A 80 -25.70 -1.50 4.05
CA LEU A 80 -25.55 -2.38 5.21
C LEU A 80 -24.75 -3.64 4.89
N GLN A 81 -24.83 -4.14 3.66
CA GLN A 81 -24.03 -5.24 3.14
C GLN A 81 -22.62 -4.81 2.68
N LEU A 82 -22.23 -3.55 2.93
CA LEU A 82 -20.92 -2.99 2.59
C LEU A 82 -20.63 -2.97 1.09
N ALA A 83 -21.67 -2.82 0.25
CA ALA A 83 -21.53 -2.77 -1.20
C ALA A 83 -20.54 -1.70 -1.66
N SER A 84 -20.50 -0.53 -0.99
CA SER A 84 -19.52 0.52 -1.31
C SER A 84 -18.08 0.06 -1.09
N VAL A 85 -17.80 -0.74 -0.06
CA VAL A 85 -16.46 -1.30 0.18
C VAL A 85 -16.13 -2.34 -0.89
N PHE A 86 -17.08 -3.23 -1.19
CA PHE A 86 -16.94 -4.25 -2.22
C PHE A 86 -16.67 -3.68 -3.61
N PHE A 87 -17.46 -2.70 -4.06
CA PHE A 87 -17.29 -2.10 -5.39
C PHE A 87 -16.01 -1.28 -5.47
N THR A 88 -15.63 -0.58 -4.41
CA THR A 88 -14.35 0.15 -4.34
C THR A 88 -13.16 -0.81 -4.45
N PHE A 89 -13.23 -1.95 -3.78
CA PHE A 89 -12.24 -3.02 -3.90
C PHE A 89 -12.22 -3.64 -5.31
N SER A 90 -13.38 -3.97 -5.87
CA SER A 90 -13.52 -4.51 -7.23
C SER A 90 -12.94 -3.56 -8.29
N LEU A 91 -13.14 -2.25 -8.13
CA LEU A 91 -12.53 -1.23 -8.99
C LEU A 91 -11.00 -1.32 -8.98
N GLY A 92 -10.38 -1.55 -7.82
CA GLY A 92 -8.93 -1.74 -7.67
C GLY A 92 -8.42 -2.96 -8.44
N THR A 93 -9.10 -4.10 -8.28
CA THR A 93 -8.82 -5.34 -9.04
C THR A 93 -8.86 -5.09 -10.55
N LYS A 94 -9.98 -4.54 -11.03
CA LYS A 94 -10.18 -4.25 -12.46
C LYS A 94 -9.12 -3.28 -12.99
N ALA A 95 -8.83 -2.21 -12.25
CA ALA A 95 -7.84 -1.22 -12.66
C ALA A 95 -6.41 -1.79 -12.70
N HIS A 96 -6.03 -2.62 -11.72
CA HIS A 96 -4.69 -3.22 -11.68
C HIS A 96 -4.46 -4.17 -12.85
N TYR A 97 -5.34 -5.16 -13.05
CA TYR A 97 -5.11 -6.18 -14.08
C TYR A 97 -5.32 -5.64 -15.49
N PHE A 98 -6.27 -4.72 -15.68
CA PHE A 98 -6.42 -4.04 -16.97
C PHE A 98 -5.20 -3.17 -17.31
N GLY A 99 -4.66 -2.42 -16.34
CA GLY A 99 -3.43 -1.64 -16.53
C GLY A 99 -2.21 -2.53 -16.83
N ARG A 100 -2.10 -3.68 -16.16
CA ARG A 100 -1.04 -4.66 -16.40
C ARG A 100 -1.07 -5.19 -17.84
N THR A 101 -2.25 -5.53 -18.34
CA THR A 101 -2.42 -5.97 -19.73
C THR A 101 -2.09 -4.86 -20.73
N ILE A 102 -2.39 -3.59 -20.43
CA ILE A 102 -2.01 -2.46 -21.29
C ILE A 102 -0.48 -2.27 -21.35
N LEU A 103 0.19 -2.30 -20.20
CA LEU A 103 1.62 -1.98 -20.11
C LEU A 103 2.53 -3.13 -20.54
N HIS A 104 2.17 -4.37 -20.19
CA HIS A 104 3.02 -5.54 -20.37
C HIS A 104 2.45 -6.56 -21.34
N GLY A 105 1.17 -6.46 -21.69
CA GLY A 105 0.46 -7.51 -22.40
C GLY A 105 0.17 -8.73 -21.52
N GLY A 106 -0.40 -9.75 -22.16
CA GLY A 106 -0.71 -11.03 -21.52
C GLY A 106 -2.02 -11.05 -20.73
N ALA A 107 -2.55 -12.26 -20.58
CA ALA A 107 -3.69 -12.57 -19.74
C ALA A 107 -3.40 -13.88 -19.02
N LYS A 108 -3.65 -13.92 -17.70
CA LYS A 108 -3.50 -15.13 -16.89
C LYS A 108 -4.88 -15.55 -16.40
N TYR A 109 -5.33 -16.73 -16.79
CA TYR A 109 -6.55 -17.29 -16.24
C TYR A 109 -6.31 -17.71 -14.79
N ARG A 110 -7.17 -17.24 -13.89
CA ARG A 110 -7.26 -17.69 -12.50
C ARG A 110 -8.59 -18.41 -12.37
N ALA A 111 -8.53 -19.71 -12.06
CA ALA A 111 -9.73 -20.51 -11.88
C ALA A 111 -10.52 -19.99 -10.67
N THR A 112 -11.74 -19.49 -10.91
CA THR A 112 -12.72 -19.29 -9.87
C THR A 112 -13.32 -20.66 -9.57
N GLY A 113 -12.93 -21.29 -8.45
CA GLY A 113 -13.36 -22.65 -8.13
C GLY A 113 -14.87 -22.86 -8.32
N ARG A 114 -15.27 -23.98 -8.95
CA ARG A 114 -16.69 -24.35 -9.05
C ARG A 114 -17.14 -24.92 -7.71
N GLY A 115 -17.98 -24.18 -6.98
CA GLY A 115 -18.63 -24.65 -5.77
C GLY A 115 -19.15 -23.51 -4.89
N PHE A 116 -20.42 -23.60 -4.48
CA PHE A 116 -21.04 -22.74 -3.47
C PHE A 116 -20.60 -23.17 -2.07
N VAL A 117 -19.31 -23.02 -1.77
CA VAL A 117 -18.86 -23.13 -0.38
C VAL A 117 -18.21 -21.81 -0.03
N VAL A 118 -18.92 -21.05 0.79
CA VAL A 118 -18.38 -19.92 1.55
C VAL A 118 -17.21 -20.49 2.37
N ARG A 119 -15.98 -20.33 1.89
CA ARG A 119 -14.77 -20.87 2.50
C ARG A 119 -13.90 -19.74 3.01
N HIS A 120 -13.32 -19.98 4.17
CA HIS A 120 -12.28 -19.14 4.73
C HIS A 120 -11.01 -19.26 3.85
N GLU A 121 -10.51 -18.12 3.40
CA GLU A 121 -9.25 -18.01 2.66
C GLU A 121 -8.12 -17.62 3.60
N LYS A 122 -7.01 -18.36 3.52
CA LYS A 122 -5.86 -18.14 4.41
C LYS A 122 -5.17 -16.81 4.13
N PHE A 123 -4.49 -16.26 5.13
CA PHE A 123 -3.65 -15.05 4.96
C PHE A 123 -2.61 -15.16 3.85
N ALA A 124 -1.96 -16.31 3.65
CA ALA A 124 -1.05 -16.53 2.53
C ALA A 124 -1.75 -16.38 1.18
N GLU A 125 -2.98 -16.90 1.02
CA GLU A 125 -3.75 -16.74 -0.22
C GLU A 125 -4.16 -15.29 -0.46
N ASN A 126 -4.70 -14.62 0.56
CA ASN A 126 -5.07 -13.21 0.49
C ASN A 126 -3.87 -12.33 0.10
N TYR A 127 -2.70 -12.61 0.69
CA TYR A 127 -1.46 -11.94 0.34
C TYR A 127 -1.10 -12.14 -1.13
N ARG A 128 -1.10 -13.39 -1.61
CA ARG A 128 -0.73 -13.72 -3.00
C ARG A 128 -1.64 -13.08 -4.03
N MET A 129 -2.93 -12.95 -3.72
CA MET A 129 -3.93 -12.38 -4.63
C MET A 129 -3.94 -10.85 -4.63
N TYR A 130 -3.75 -10.23 -3.46
CA TYR A 130 -4.04 -8.80 -3.27
C TYR A 130 -2.82 -7.92 -2.95
N SER A 131 -1.63 -8.49 -2.75
CA SER A 131 -0.41 -7.71 -2.43
C SER A 131 -0.11 -6.62 -3.47
N ARG A 132 -0.03 -6.96 -4.76
CA ARG A 132 0.29 -6.00 -5.85
C ARG A 132 -0.90 -5.16 -6.30
N SER A 133 -2.11 -5.72 -6.21
CA SER A 133 -3.33 -5.08 -6.71
C SER A 133 -3.93 -4.08 -5.72
N HIS A 134 -3.82 -4.35 -4.42
CA HIS A 134 -4.44 -3.54 -3.37
C HIS A 134 -3.47 -3.14 -2.28
N PHE A 135 -2.76 -4.05 -1.60
CA PHE A 135 -2.02 -3.69 -0.38
C PHE A 135 -0.91 -2.67 -0.63
N VAL A 136 -0.03 -2.92 -1.61
CA VAL A 136 1.05 -1.98 -1.94
C VAL A 136 0.48 -0.62 -2.36
N LYS A 137 -0.57 -0.62 -3.18
CA LYS A 137 -1.21 0.61 -3.67
C LYS A 137 -1.96 1.37 -2.57
N GLY A 138 -2.65 0.66 -1.69
CA GLY A 138 -3.36 1.22 -0.56
C GLY A 138 -2.40 1.87 0.43
N ILE A 139 -1.26 1.24 0.71
CA ILE A 139 -0.22 1.80 1.57
C ILE A 139 0.46 3.01 0.91
N GLU A 140 0.72 2.96 -0.40
CA GLU A 140 1.22 4.12 -1.15
C GLU A 140 0.28 5.33 -0.99
N LEU A 141 -1.02 5.13 -1.23
CA LEU A 141 -2.03 6.18 -1.07
C LEU A 141 -2.17 6.65 0.39
N MET A 142 -2.11 5.72 1.36
CA MET A 142 -2.13 6.04 2.79
C MET A 142 -0.96 6.93 3.20
N VAL A 143 0.25 6.57 2.78
CA VAL A 143 1.47 7.33 3.04
C VAL A 143 1.38 8.73 2.42
N MET A 144 0.85 8.85 1.20
CA MET A 144 0.63 10.15 0.56
C MET A 144 -0.37 11.03 1.32
N LEU A 145 -1.46 10.44 1.83
CA LEU A 145 -2.45 11.15 2.64
C LEU A 145 -1.84 11.67 3.95
N ILE A 146 -1.07 10.84 4.64
CA ILE A 146 -0.36 11.24 5.86
C ILE A 146 0.60 12.41 5.60
N ILE A 147 1.32 12.39 4.49
CA ILE A 147 2.22 13.50 4.13
C ILE A 147 1.46 14.76 3.78
N TYR A 148 0.35 14.63 3.06
CA TYR A 148 -0.50 15.78 2.76
C TYR A 148 -1.11 16.37 4.05
N GLU A 149 -1.38 15.56 5.07
CA GLU A 149 -1.79 16.05 6.39
C GLU A 149 -0.68 16.86 7.07
N ILE A 150 0.57 16.38 7.01
CA ILE A 150 1.72 17.00 7.68
C ILE A 150 2.14 18.31 6.98
N TYR A 151 2.19 18.32 5.64
CA TYR A 151 2.76 19.43 4.86
C TYR A 151 1.71 20.26 4.10
N GLY A 152 0.44 19.82 4.05
CA GLY A 152 -0.63 20.49 3.32
C GLY A 152 -1.00 21.84 3.94
N SER A 153 -0.94 22.89 3.14
CA SER A 153 -1.27 24.25 3.61
C SER A 153 -2.78 24.52 3.63
N VAL A 154 -3.54 23.81 2.79
CA VAL A 154 -5.01 23.79 2.82
C VAL A 154 -5.53 22.92 3.97
N ALA A 155 -4.71 21.98 4.45
CA ALA A 155 -5.05 21.07 5.54
C ALA A 155 -5.04 21.71 6.94
N THR A 156 -4.65 22.99 7.07
CA THR A 156 -4.63 23.69 8.36
C THR A 156 -6.02 23.82 8.99
N ASP A 157 -7.08 23.76 8.19
CA ASP A 157 -8.46 23.65 8.68
C ASP A 157 -8.89 22.18 8.63
N THR A 158 -9.04 21.57 9.81
CA THR A 158 -9.40 20.16 10.00
C THR A 158 -10.66 19.79 9.22
N THR A 159 -11.66 20.68 9.15
CA THR A 159 -12.92 20.41 8.45
C THR A 159 -12.69 20.32 6.94
N THR A 160 -11.92 21.26 6.39
CA THR A 160 -11.56 21.26 4.97
C THR A 160 -10.71 20.03 4.62
N TYR A 161 -9.76 19.63 5.47
CA TYR A 161 -8.95 18.42 5.26
C TYR A 161 -9.81 17.15 5.24
N ILE A 162 -10.69 16.97 6.24
CA ILE A 162 -11.56 15.79 6.33
C ILE A 162 -12.46 15.71 5.10
N LEU A 163 -13.12 16.82 4.73
CA LEU A 163 -13.99 16.84 3.54
C LEU A 163 -13.21 16.46 2.28
N LEU A 164 -11.97 16.91 2.15
CA LEU A 164 -11.09 16.63 1.02
C LEU A 164 -10.60 15.18 0.93
N THR A 165 -10.31 14.55 2.08
CA THR A 165 -9.58 13.27 2.09
C THR A 165 -10.44 12.08 2.50
N ILE A 166 -11.64 12.28 3.06
CA ILE A 166 -12.48 11.20 3.58
C ILE A 166 -12.78 10.10 2.54
N SER A 167 -13.02 10.47 1.29
CA SER A 167 -13.27 9.49 0.22
C SER A 167 -12.02 8.73 -0.20
N MET A 168 -10.84 9.35 -0.11
CA MET A 168 -9.56 8.70 -0.39
C MET A 168 -9.18 7.76 0.75
N TRP A 169 -9.41 8.18 1.99
CA TRP A 169 -9.29 7.32 3.18
C TRP A 169 -10.25 6.13 3.09
N PHE A 170 -11.50 6.35 2.68
CA PHE A 170 -12.45 5.26 2.44
C PHE A 170 -11.96 4.27 1.39
N LEU A 171 -11.34 4.74 0.29
CA LEU A 171 -10.72 3.87 -0.71
C LEU A 171 -9.54 3.09 -0.14
N VAL A 172 -8.63 3.75 0.60
CA VAL A 172 -7.49 3.11 1.25
C VAL A 172 -7.96 1.99 2.18
N VAL A 173 -8.91 2.30 3.07
CA VAL A 173 -9.50 1.32 3.99
C VAL A 173 -10.15 0.18 3.21
N SER A 174 -10.94 0.49 2.17
CA SER A 174 -11.56 -0.55 1.34
C SER A 174 -10.53 -1.47 0.69
N TRP A 175 -9.42 -0.95 0.19
CA TRP A 175 -8.36 -1.75 -0.44
C TRP A 175 -7.57 -2.61 0.54
N LEU A 176 -7.32 -2.10 1.75
CA LEU A 176 -6.56 -2.83 2.77
C LEU A 176 -7.41 -3.87 3.50
N PHE A 177 -8.68 -3.59 3.78
CA PHE A 177 -9.49 -4.39 4.69
C PHE A 177 -10.53 -5.29 4.02
N ALA A 178 -10.97 -5.00 2.79
CA ALA A 178 -12.00 -5.83 2.14
C ALA A 178 -11.65 -7.33 2.04
N PRO A 179 -10.39 -7.75 1.77
CA PRO A 179 -10.04 -9.18 1.76
C PRO A 179 -10.29 -9.89 3.09
N PHE A 180 -10.23 -9.18 4.21
CA PHE A 180 -10.44 -9.73 5.55
C PHE A 180 -11.92 -9.62 5.95
N LEU A 181 -12.55 -8.50 5.61
CA LEU A 181 -13.96 -8.20 5.92
C LEU A 181 -14.92 -9.16 5.24
N PHE A 182 -14.66 -9.53 3.99
CA PHE A 182 -15.46 -10.48 3.23
C PHE A 182 -14.95 -11.94 3.37
N ASN A 183 -14.01 -12.19 4.28
CA ASN A 183 -13.51 -13.53 4.55
C ASN A 183 -14.35 -14.20 5.64
N PRO A 184 -15.01 -15.35 5.37
CA PRO A 184 -15.73 -16.11 6.38
C PRO A 184 -14.81 -16.46 7.55
N SER A 185 -15.23 -16.28 8.80
CA SER A 185 -14.38 -16.46 10.00
C SER A 185 -13.08 -15.63 10.00
N GLY A 186 -12.98 -14.56 9.19
CA GLY A 186 -11.77 -13.72 9.09
C GLY A 186 -11.38 -13.02 10.40
N PHE A 187 -12.35 -12.84 11.30
CA PHE A 187 -12.18 -12.19 12.62
C PHE A 187 -12.18 -13.19 13.79
N GLU A 188 -12.15 -14.50 13.51
CA GLU A 188 -12.09 -15.52 14.55
C GLU A 188 -10.66 -15.67 15.04
N TRP A 189 -10.40 -15.38 16.34
CA TRP A 189 -9.04 -15.33 16.89
C TRP A 189 -8.23 -16.61 16.61
N GLN A 190 -8.83 -17.77 16.79
CA GLN A 190 -8.16 -19.05 16.55
C GLN A 190 -7.73 -19.19 15.08
N LYS A 191 -8.59 -18.78 14.13
CA LYS A 191 -8.25 -18.76 12.71
C LYS A 191 -7.15 -17.76 12.38
N ILE A 192 -7.19 -16.57 12.97
CA ILE A 192 -6.17 -15.54 12.79
C ILE A 192 -4.80 -16.07 13.22
N VAL A 193 -4.71 -16.75 14.36
CA VAL A 193 -3.46 -17.33 14.85
C VAL A 193 -2.97 -18.44 13.93
N ASP A 194 -3.85 -19.36 13.53
CA ASP A 194 -3.50 -20.46 12.61
C ASP A 194 -3.01 -19.93 11.25
N ASP A 195 -3.69 -18.92 10.71
CA ASP A 195 -3.35 -18.27 9.45
C ASP A 195 -2.05 -17.46 9.55
N TRP A 196 -1.80 -16.82 10.69
CA TRP A 196 -0.57 -16.11 10.96
C TRP A 196 0.63 -17.06 10.98
N ASP A 197 0.48 -18.23 11.60
CA ASP A 197 1.51 -19.26 11.62
C ASP A 197 1.75 -19.86 10.23
N ASP A 198 0.69 -20.13 9.47
CA ASP A 198 0.76 -20.59 8.07
C ASP A 198 1.46 -19.56 7.18
N TRP A 199 1.07 -18.28 7.29
CA TRP A 199 1.69 -17.18 6.57
C TRP A 199 3.16 -16.99 6.97
N THR A 200 3.49 -17.09 8.27
CA THR A 200 4.86 -16.96 8.77
C THR A 200 5.75 -18.10 8.26
N LYS A 201 5.21 -19.31 8.11
CA LYS A 201 5.92 -20.43 7.47
C LYS A 201 6.07 -20.18 5.97
N TRP A 202 5.03 -19.74 5.29
CA TRP A 202 5.04 -19.48 3.83
C TRP A 202 6.02 -18.36 3.44
N ILE A 203 6.01 -17.24 4.18
CA ILE A 203 6.90 -16.09 3.96
C ILE A 203 8.35 -16.53 4.16
N SER A 204 8.65 -17.26 5.24
CA SER A 204 10.01 -17.69 5.56
C SER A 204 10.55 -18.85 4.72
N SER A 205 9.69 -19.55 3.98
CA SER A 205 10.06 -20.70 3.16
C SER A 205 10.86 -20.28 1.92
N ARG A 206 12.05 -20.86 1.75
CA ARG A 206 12.85 -20.66 0.53
C ARG A 206 12.20 -21.36 -0.66
N GLY A 207 12.33 -20.72 -1.82
CA GLY A 207 11.84 -21.28 -3.08
C GLY A 207 12.81 -22.32 -3.64
N GLY A 208 12.50 -22.77 -4.85
CA GLY A 208 13.32 -23.73 -5.58
C GLY A 208 12.66 -24.11 -6.89
N ILE A 209 13.41 -24.74 -7.79
CA ILE A 209 12.87 -25.23 -9.06
C ILE A 209 11.75 -26.23 -8.74
N GLY A 210 10.53 -25.97 -9.22
CA GLY A 210 9.35 -26.81 -9.02
C GLY A 210 8.62 -26.62 -7.68
N VAL A 211 9.06 -25.72 -6.80
CA VAL A 211 8.31 -25.40 -5.56
C VAL A 211 7.14 -24.47 -5.92
N PRO A 212 5.88 -24.86 -5.64
CA PRO A 212 4.73 -24.05 -5.99
C PRO A 212 4.65 -22.76 -5.16
N ALA A 213 4.11 -21.69 -5.74
CA ALA A 213 3.92 -20.40 -5.09
C ALA A 213 3.04 -20.45 -3.83
N SER A 214 2.21 -21.48 -3.65
CA SER A 214 1.41 -21.69 -2.44
C SER A 214 2.22 -22.17 -1.24
N LYS A 215 3.47 -22.61 -1.46
CA LYS A 215 4.35 -23.15 -0.41
C LYS A 215 5.52 -22.26 -0.08
N SER A 216 5.92 -21.34 -0.97
CA SER A 216 7.02 -20.41 -0.73
C SER A 216 6.72 -19.02 -1.29
N TRP A 217 7.01 -18.00 -0.50
CA TRP A 217 6.99 -16.60 -0.94
C TRP A 217 7.99 -16.31 -2.06
N GLU A 218 9.17 -16.93 -2.04
CA GLU A 218 10.17 -16.70 -3.09
C GLU A 218 9.68 -17.22 -4.45
N SER A 219 9.06 -18.41 -4.48
CA SER A 219 8.42 -18.93 -5.69
C SER A 219 7.25 -18.05 -6.14
N TRP A 220 6.43 -17.55 -5.21
CA TRP A 220 5.35 -16.61 -5.54
C TRP A 220 5.88 -15.30 -6.10
N TRP A 221 6.96 -14.75 -5.53
CA TRP A 221 7.57 -13.51 -5.99
C TRP A 221 8.07 -13.64 -7.43
N ASP A 222 8.72 -14.76 -7.74
CA ASP A 222 9.20 -15.04 -9.10
C ASP A 222 8.03 -15.21 -10.09
N GLU A 223 6.95 -15.91 -9.68
CA GLU A 223 5.71 -16.05 -10.48
C GLU A 223 5.01 -14.69 -10.70
N GLU A 224 4.91 -13.86 -9.67
CA GLU A 224 4.22 -12.57 -9.73
C GLU A 224 4.93 -11.63 -10.72
N GLN A 225 6.26 -11.69 -10.79
CA GLN A 225 7.09 -10.84 -11.65
C GLN A 225 7.33 -11.39 -13.06
N GLU A 226 6.82 -12.58 -13.38
CA GLU A 226 6.99 -13.23 -14.69
C GLU A 226 6.59 -12.34 -15.88
N HIS A 227 5.50 -11.58 -15.74
CA HIS A 227 5.02 -10.64 -16.77
C HIS A 227 6.06 -9.58 -17.20
N LEU A 228 6.99 -9.22 -16.33
CA LEU A 228 8.03 -8.23 -16.63
C LEU A 228 9.03 -8.75 -17.68
N GLN A 229 9.22 -10.07 -17.75
CA GLN A 229 10.14 -10.70 -18.70
C GLN A 229 9.69 -10.51 -20.15
N TYR A 230 8.38 -10.44 -20.38
CA TYR A 230 7.78 -10.30 -21.71
C TYR A 230 7.40 -8.85 -22.05
N THR A 231 7.81 -7.89 -21.22
CA THR A 231 7.44 -6.48 -21.41
C THR A 231 8.22 -5.85 -22.58
N GLY A 232 7.48 -5.25 -23.52
CA GLY A 232 8.03 -4.50 -24.65
C GLY A 232 8.74 -3.21 -24.24
N VAL A 233 9.47 -2.59 -25.18
CA VAL A 233 10.28 -1.38 -24.92
C VAL A 233 9.43 -0.22 -24.38
N LEU A 234 8.24 -0.01 -24.95
CA LEU A 234 7.31 1.05 -24.52
C LEU A 234 6.79 0.81 -23.09
N GLY A 235 6.50 -0.43 -22.73
CA GLY A 235 6.09 -0.79 -21.37
C GLY A 235 7.19 -0.51 -20.36
N ARG A 236 8.43 -0.88 -20.68
CA ARG A 236 9.61 -0.57 -19.84
C ARG A 236 9.83 0.93 -19.67
N PHE A 237 9.68 1.69 -20.76
CA PHE A 237 9.77 3.16 -20.69
C PHE A 237 8.75 3.73 -19.70
N TRP A 238 7.49 3.31 -19.79
CA TRP A 238 6.46 3.75 -18.85
C TRP A 238 6.71 3.31 -17.41
N GLU A 239 7.22 2.11 -17.19
CA GLU A 239 7.62 1.64 -15.85
C GLU A 239 8.69 2.54 -15.21
N ILE A 240 9.72 2.92 -15.98
CA ILE A 240 10.76 3.86 -15.53
C ILE A 240 10.16 5.23 -15.23
N VAL A 241 9.35 5.78 -16.15
CA VAL A 241 8.68 7.07 -15.92
C VAL A 241 7.80 7.04 -14.67
N LEU A 242 7.08 5.95 -14.46
CA LEU A 242 6.22 5.75 -13.30
C LEU A 242 7.04 5.58 -12.01
N SER A 243 8.18 4.90 -12.02
CA SER A 243 9.03 4.72 -10.84
C SER A 243 9.73 6.02 -10.42
N LEU A 244 10.05 6.90 -11.38
CA LEU A 244 10.71 8.18 -11.14
C LEU A 244 9.96 9.07 -10.14
N ARG A 245 8.63 8.92 -10.04
CA ARG A 245 7.78 9.65 -9.10
C ARG A 245 8.23 9.50 -7.64
N PHE A 246 8.76 8.34 -7.27
CA PHE A 246 9.18 8.07 -5.89
C PHE A 246 10.46 8.85 -5.52
N PHE A 247 11.36 9.10 -6.47
CA PHE A 247 12.55 9.92 -6.22
C PHE A 247 12.18 11.41 -6.05
N ILE A 248 11.24 11.91 -6.86
CA ILE A 248 10.71 13.28 -6.72
C ILE A 248 10.03 13.45 -5.36
N TYR A 249 9.25 12.45 -4.97
CA TYR A 249 8.59 12.41 -3.67
C TYR A 249 9.60 12.44 -2.50
N GLN A 250 10.68 11.66 -2.58
CA GLN A 250 11.75 11.69 -1.57
C GLN A 250 12.43 13.06 -1.50
N TYR A 251 12.75 13.63 -2.67
CA TYR A 251 13.36 14.95 -2.79
C TYR A 251 12.52 16.01 -2.07
N GLY A 252 11.20 16.00 -2.31
CA GLY A 252 10.28 16.94 -1.67
C GLY A 252 10.27 16.84 -0.14
N ILE A 253 10.29 15.62 0.42
CA ILE A 253 10.29 15.45 1.88
C ILE A 253 11.63 15.84 2.50
N VAL A 254 12.75 15.45 1.88
CA VAL A 254 14.10 15.77 2.37
C VAL A 254 14.31 17.29 2.48
N TYR A 255 13.70 18.04 1.57
CA TYR A 255 13.74 19.51 1.55
C TYR A 255 13.05 20.18 2.75
N HIS A 256 12.09 19.49 3.38
CA HIS A 256 11.37 19.98 4.55
C HIS A 256 11.90 19.41 5.88
N LEU A 257 12.95 18.57 5.86
CA LEU A 257 13.57 18.08 7.08
C LEU A 257 14.25 19.22 7.84
N HIS A 258 14.11 19.26 9.17
CA HIS A 258 14.75 20.28 9.99
C HIS A 258 16.27 20.17 9.95
N VAL A 259 16.78 18.95 9.76
CA VAL A 259 18.21 18.66 9.56
C VAL A 259 18.81 19.41 8.37
N ALA A 260 17.99 19.78 7.37
CA ALA A 260 18.44 20.54 6.21
C ALA A 260 18.68 22.03 6.52
N GLN A 261 18.33 22.51 7.73
CA GLN A 261 18.55 23.89 8.19
C GLN A 261 18.10 24.98 7.19
N LYS A 262 17.01 24.73 6.46
CA LYS A 262 16.49 25.57 5.35
C LYS A 262 17.48 25.76 4.17
N ASN A 263 18.59 25.02 4.14
CA ASN A 263 19.46 24.99 2.99
C ASN A 263 18.80 24.10 1.93
N GLN A 264 18.58 24.69 0.75
CA GLN A 264 17.78 24.10 -0.32
C GLN A 264 18.65 23.49 -1.43
N SER A 265 19.92 23.21 -1.12
CA SER A 265 20.87 22.67 -2.09
C SER A 265 20.57 21.21 -2.44
N ILE A 266 20.74 20.88 -3.72
CA ILE A 266 20.62 19.50 -4.23
C ILE A 266 21.63 18.53 -3.58
N ILE A 267 22.69 19.07 -2.96
CA ILE A 267 23.72 18.31 -2.25
C ILE A 267 23.12 17.58 -1.04
N ILE A 268 22.16 18.17 -0.32
CA ILE A 268 21.50 17.54 0.83
C ILE A 268 20.69 16.32 0.38
N TYR A 269 20.01 16.45 -0.76
CA TYR A 269 19.36 15.30 -1.39
C TYR A 269 20.38 14.21 -1.71
N GLY A 270 21.54 14.55 -2.31
CA GLY A 270 22.64 13.62 -2.53
C GLY A 270 23.13 12.91 -1.26
N PHE A 271 23.29 13.63 -0.15
CA PHE A 271 23.67 13.02 1.14
C PHE A 271 22.59 12.07 1.68
N SER A 272 21.31 12.32 1.42
CA SER A 272 20.23 11.41 1.85
C SER A 272 20.36 10.00 1.25
N TRP A 273 20.99 9.86 0.08
CA TRP A 273 21.25 8.56 -0.53
C TRP A 273 22.27 7.72 0.23
N LEU A 274 23.15 8.33 1.03
CA LEU A 274 24.06 7.59 1.90
C LEU A 274 23.30 6.73 2.92
N VAL A 275 22.11 7.18 3.36
CA VAL A 275 21.24 6.42 4.24
C VAL A 275 20.76 5.14 3.54
N ILE A 276 20.32 5.24 2.29
CA ILE A 276 19.89 4.09 1.50
C ILE A 276 21.04 3.10 1.29
N VAL A 277 22.23 3.60 0.92
CA VAL A 277 23.43 2.78 0.75
C VAL A 277 23.80 2.07 2.05
N ALA A 278 23.78 2.77 3.18
CA ALA A 278 24.05 2.20 4.50
C ALA A 278 23.04 1.09 4.86
N VAL A 279 21.74 1.32 4.64
CA VAL A 279 20.70 0.32 4.88
C VAL A 279 20.92 -0.92 4.00
N VAL A 280 21.23 -0.75 2.72
CA VAL A 280 21.51 -1.88 1.81
C VAL A 280 22.75 -2.67 2.25
N ILE A 281 23.81 -1.99 2.70
CA ILE A 281 25.02 -2.64 3.24
C ILE A 281 24.67 -3.44 4.50
N ILE A 282 23.92 -2.86 5.44
CA ILE A 282 23.48 -3.53 6.67
C ILE A 282 22.66 -4.78 6.33
N LEU A 283 21.66 -4.67 5.46
CA LEU A 283 20.84 -5.81 5.03
C LEU A 283 21.68 -6.91 4.37
N LYS A 284 22.68 -6.53 3.57
CA LYS A 284 23.61 -7.48 2.95
C LYS A 284 24.47 -8.20 3.99
N ILE A 285 25.03 -7.48 4.97
CA ILE A 285 25.79 -8.07 6.09
C ILE A 285 24.90 -9.04 6.88
N VAL A 286 23.66 -8.66 7.20
CA VAL A 286 22.71 -9.53 7.91
C VAL A 286 22.36 -10.78 7.10
N SER A 287 22.16 -10.64 5.78
CA SER A 287 21.85 -11.78 4.89
C SER A 287 23.03 -12.75 4.78
N MET A 288 24.25 -12.24 4.58
CA MET A 288 25.47 -13.04 4.55
C MET A 288 25.71 -13.71 5.90
N GLY A 289 25.53 -12.98 7.00
CA GLY A 289 25.63 -13.49 8.35
C GLY A 289 24.62 -14.60 8.63
N ARG A 290 23.38 -14.46 8.15
CA ARG A 290 22.37 -15.53 8.24
C ARG A 290 22.81 -16.77 7.47
N LYS A 291 23.32 -16.64 6.24
CA LYS A 291 23.77 -17.79 5.43
C LYS A 291 24.98 -18.51 6.05
N LYS A 292 25.91 -17.75 6.63
CA LYS A 292 27.20 -18.29 7.13
C LYS A 292 27.13 -18.77 8.58
N PHE A 293 26.31 -18.15 9.43
CA PHE A 293 26.30 -18.41 10.88
C PHE A 293 24.98 -18.99 11.40
N SER A 294 23.87 -18.94 10.65
CA SER A 294 22.58 -19.43 11.17
C SER A 294 22.52 -20.96 11.32
N ALA A 295 23.27 -21.72 10.52
CA ALA A 295 23.28 -23.17 10.58
C ALA A 295 24.26 -23.69 11.64
N ASP A 296 25.47 -23.13 11.69
CA ASP A 296 26.55 -23.67 12.52
C ASP A 296 26.75 -22.92 13.86
N PHE A 297 26.36 -21.65 13.96
CA PHE A 297 26.62 -20.80 15.14
C PHE A 297 25.49 -19.81 15.46
N GLN A 298 24.38 -20.34 16.02
CA GLN A 298 23.22 -19.51 16.40
C GLN A 298 23.56 -18.37 17.39
N LEU A 299 24.53 -18.57 18.29
CA LEU A 299 24.98 -17.54 19.24
C LEU A 299 25.65 -16.36 18.52
N MET A 300 26.54 -16.64 17.57
CA MET A 300 27.25 -15.61 16.79
C MET A 300 26.28 -14.76 15.97
N PHE A 301 25.23 -15.38 15.42
CA PHE A 301 24.19 -14.62 14.71
C PHE A 301 23.37 -13.72 15.63
N ARG A 302 23.09 -14.13 16.88
CA ARG A 302 22.46 -13.27 17.89
C ARG A 302 23.36 -12.11 18.29
N LEU A 303 24.65 -12.37 18.51
CA LEU A 303 25.63 -11.32 18.82
C LEU A 303 25.78 -10.32 17.68
N LEU A 304 25.83 -10.78 16.43
CA LEU A 304 25.84 -9.92 15.24
C LEU A 304 24.63 -8.97 15.23
N LYS A 305 23.42 -9.48 15.50
CA LYS A 305 22.21 -8.64 15.60
C LYS A 305 22.32 -7.62 16.72
N LEU A 306 22.85 -8.02 17.88
CA LEU A 306 23.06 -7.13 19.02
C LEU A 306 24.05 -6.00 18.67
N PHE A 307 25.17 -6.31 18.02
CA PHE A 307 26.15 -5.29 17.59
C PHE A 307 25.56 -4.32 16.58
N ILE A 308 24.79 -4.82 15.59
CA ILE A 308 24.10 -3.95 14.62
C ILE A 308 23.08 -3.05 15.33
N PHE A 309 22.34 -3.59 16.30
CA PHE A 309 21.38 -2.82 17.09
C PHE A 309 22.07 -1.73 17.92
N ILE A 310 23.15 -2.05 18.64
CA ILE A 310 23.93 -1.07 19.39
C ILE A 310 24.50 0.00 18.45
N GLY A 311 25.05 -0.40 17.30
CA GLY A 311 25.57 0.53 16.30
C GLY A 311 24.49 1.48 15.76
N LEU A 312 23.27 1.00 15.53
CA LEU A 312 22.13 1.84 15.16
C LEU A 312 21.76 2.85 16.26
N ILE A 313 21.73 2.42 17.52
CA ILE A 313 21.43 3.32 18.65
C ILE A 313 22.52 4.38 18.82
N VAL A 314 23.80 4.01 18.72
CA VAL A 314 24.92 4.95 18.79
C VAL A 314 24.85 5.96 17.63
N THR A 315 24.60 5.48 16.41
CA THR A 315 24.45 6.35 15.24
C THR A 315 23.30 7.33 15.43
N LEU A 316 22.14 6.86 15.89
CA LEU A 316 21.00 7.74 16.21
C LEU A 316 21.37 8.77 17.27
N GLY A 317 22.05 8.37 18.35
CA GLY A 317 22.52 9.28 19.39
C GLY A 317 23.43 10.39 18.87
N ILE A 318 24.35 10.05 17.96
CA ILE A 318 25.23 11.01 17.28
C ILE A 318 24.39 11.97 16.40
N LEU A 319 23.42 11.46 15.64
CA LEU A 319 22.54 12.30 14.81
C LEU A 319 21.72 13.29 15.66
N PHE A 320 21.22 12.87 16.82
CA PHE A 320 20.52 13.76 17.75
C PHE A 320 21.46 14.83 18.33
N ALA A 321 22.65 14.43 18.78
CA ALA A 321 23.58 15.32 19.48
C ALA A 321 24.27 16.35 18.55
N PHE A 322 24.63 15.95 17.33
CA PHE A 322 25.44 16.79 16.43
C PHE A 322 24.63 17.42 15.29
N LEU A 323 23.54 16.79 14.84
CA LEU A 323 22.75 17.26 13.70
C LEU A 323 21.38 17.84 14.10
N ASN A 324 21.08 17.91 15.42
CA ASN A 324 19.80 18.37 15.95
C ASN A 324 18.59 17.68 15.29
N LEU A 325 18.73 16.37 15.02
CA LEU A 325 17.66 15.57 14.44
C LEU A 325 16.45 15.59 15.36
N THR A 326 15.25 15.85 14.83
CA THR A 326 14.01 15.74 15.62
C THR A 326 13.36 14.37 15.45
N VAL A 327 12.50 13.97 16.40
CA VAL A 327 11.68 12.75 16.24
C VAL A 327 10.81 12.83 14.97
N GLY A 328 10.30 14.03 14.65
CA GLY A 328 9.54 14.28 13.42
C GLY A 328 10.37 14.00 12.16
N ASP A 329 11.67 14.34 12.15
CA ASP A 329 12.55 14.06 11.02
C ASP A 329 12.80 12.56 10.82
N ILE A 330 12.78 11.75 11.89
CA ILE A 330 12.86 10.28 11.79
C ILE A 330 11.63 9.73 11.07
N PHE A 331 10.44 10.17 11.48
CA PHE A 331 9.19 9.76 10.84
C PHE A 331 9.13 10.21 9.37
N ALA A 332 9.46 11.48 9.09
CA ALA A 332 9.52 12.00 7.73
C ALA A 332 10.55 11.25 6.86
N SER A 333 11.71 10.90 7.44
CA SER A 333 12.72 10.09 6.76
C SER A 333 12.19 8.70 6.41
N LEU A 334 11.51 8.01 7.33
CA LEU A 334 10.87 6.71 7.04
C LEU A 334 9.87 6.81 5.89
N LEU A 335 9.02 7.84 5.91
CA LEU A 335 8.03 8.08 4.87
C LEU A 335 8.67 8.41 3.51
N ALA A 336 9.87 9.01 3.48
CA ALA A 336 10.62 9.30 2.27
C ALA A 336 11.38 8.07 1.71
N PHE A 337 12.07 7.33 2.58
CA PHE A 337 12.97 6.26 2.16
C PHE A 337 12.24 4.95 1.84
N LEU A 338 11.09 4.64 2.47
CA LEU A 338 10.34 3.42 2.17
C LEU A 338 9.86 3.35 0.70
N PRO A 339 9.21 4.39 0.13
CA PRO A 339 8.82 4.39 -1.28
C PRO A 339 10.03 4.44 -2.23
N THR A 340 11.11 5.13 -1.85
CA THR A 340 12.35 5.17 -2.64
C THR A 340 13.01 3.80 -2.73
N GLY A 341 13.08 3.08 -1.60
CA GLY A 341 13.58 1.71 -1.57
C GLY A 341 12.75 0.78 -2.48
N TRP A 342 11.43 0.96 -2.48
CA TRP A 342 10.54 0.25 -3.40
C TRP A 342 10.86 0.56 -4.88
N ALA A 343 11.07 1.84 -5.23
CA ALA A 343 11.41 2.25 -6.59
C ALA A 343 12.75 1.67 -7.06
N LEU A 344 13.78 1.70 -6.21
CA LEU A 344 15.08 1.10 -6.52
C LEU A 344 14.97 -0.40 -6.80
N LEU A 345 14.14 -1.10 -6.03
CA LEU A 345 13.89 -2.52 -6.26
C LEU A 345 13.21 -2.77 -7.61
N GLN A 346 12.24 -1.93 -7.97
CA GLN A 346 11.55 -2.01 -9.26
C GLN A 346 12.52 -1.75 -10.42
N GLU A 347 13.36 -0.73 -10.34
CA GLU A 347 14.40 -0.43 -11.34
C GLU A 347 15.43 -1.54 -11.48
N ILE A 348 15.92 -2.10 -10.37
CA ILE A 348 16.87 -3.22 -10.40
C ILE A 348 16.26 -4.46 -11.07
N LEU A 349 14.97 -4.74 -10.83
CA LEU A 349 14.27 -5.86 -11.46
C LEU A 349 14.10 -5.66 -12.97
N HIS A 350 13.81 -4.44 -13.41
CA HIS A 350 13.70 -4.10 -14.83
C HIS A 350 15.06 -4.11 -15.55
N GLY A 351 16.11 -3.55 -14.94
CA GLY A 351 17.47 -3.56 -15.48
C GLY A 351 18.12 -4.95 -15.44
N GLY A 352 17.81 -5.75 -14.43
CA GLY A 352 18.27 -7.13 -14.27
C GLY A 352 17.72 -8.11 -15.32
N CYS A 353 16.60 -7.78 -15.98
CA CYS A 353 16.12 -8.55 -17.14
C CYS A 353 17.06 -8.43 -18.37
N ILE A 354 18.07 -7.55 -18.35
CA ILE A 354 19.13 -7.48 -19.38
C ILE A 354 20.31 -8.41 -19.05
N TYR A 355 20.46 -8.87 -17.80
CA TYR A 355 21.56 -9.74 -17.38
C TYR A 355 21.08 -10.80 -16.38
N TYR A 356 20.60 -11.93 -16.90
CA TYR A 356 20.51 -13.20 -16.17
C TYR A 356 21.94 -13.68 -15.79
N SER A 357 22.60 -13.06 -14.79
CA SER A 357 23.84 -13.61 -14.21
C SER A 357 24.33 -13.01 -12.89
N THR A 358 23.61 -12.14 -12.18
CA THR A 358 24.07 -11.66 -10.84
C THR A 358 23.17 -12.14 -9.72
N ARG A 359 23.31 -13.44 -9.38
CA ARG A 359 22.62 -14.13 -8.28
C ARG A 359 22.77 -13.43 -6.91
N SER A 360 23.81 -12.62 -6.71
CA SER A 360 24.06 -11.92 -5.43
C SER A 360 23.20 -10.66 -5.23
N ILE A 361 23.01 -9.83 -6.27
CA ILE A 361 22.26 -8.57 -6.17
C ILE A 361 20.76 -8.84 -6.08
N CYS A 362 20.23 -9.76 -6.91
CA CYS A 362 18.84 -10.22 -6.83
C CYS A 362 18.49 -10.82 -5.46
N THR A 363 19.37 -11.60 -4.84
CA THR A 363 19.09 -12.15 -3.50
C THR A 363 19.04 -11.08 -2.40
N THR A 364 19.83 -10.01 -2.53
CA THR A 364 19.80 -8.89 -1.58
C THR A 364 18.54 -8.05 -1.77
N GLY A 365 18.17 -7.78 -3.03
CA GLY A 365 16.90 -7.13 -3.37
C GLY A 365 15.68 -7.93 -2.87
N LYS A 366 15.65 -9.25 -3.08
CA LYS A 366 14.61 -10.14 -2.56
C LYS A 366 14.47 -10.04 -1.03
N HIS A 367 15.57 -9.90 -0.28
CA HIS A 367 15.50 -9.73 1.17
C HIS A 367 14.94 -8.36 1.60
N THR A 368 15.27 -7.27 0.91
CA THR A 368 14.70 -5.95 1.20
C THR A 368 13.22 -5.89 0.83
N VAL A 369 12.84 -6.48 -0.31
CA VAL A 369 11.43 -6.67 -0.71
C VAL A 369 10.73 -7.47 0.37
N TYR A 370 11.32 -8.59 0.80
CA TYR A 370 10.76 -9.48 1.81
C TYR A 370 10.42 -8.73 3.09
N GLU A 371 11.34 -7.95 3.67
CA GLU A 371 11.08 -7.23 4.92
C GLU A 371 10.05 -6.10 4.74
N ASN A 372 10.09 -5.37 3.62
CA ASN A 372 9.12 -4.30 3.33
C ASN A 372 7.71 -4.86 3.11
N GLN A 373 7.60 -5.94 2.34
CA GLN A 373 6.36 -6.66 2.08
C GLN A 373 5.77 -7.33 3.32
N LYS A 374 6.64 -7.87 4.18
CA LYS A 374 6.26 -8.40 5.48
C LYS A 374 5.68 -7.30 6.36
N ALA A 375 6.36 -6.17 6.50
CA ALA A 375 5.88 -5.03 7.29
C ALA A 375 4.52 -4.49 6.79
N ASN A 376 4.36 -4.38 5.48
CA ASN A 376 3.12 -3.89 4.84
C ASN A 376 1.91 -4.78 5.15
N PHE A 377 2.07 -6.10 5.11
CA PHE A 377 0.99 -7.03 5.44
C PHE A 377 0.69 -7.09 6.93
N ILE A 378 1.74 -7.08 7.76
CA ILE A 378 1.61 -7.05 9.22
C ILE A 378 0.84 -5.81 9.65
N LEU A 379 1.13 -4.63 9.07
CA LEU A 379 0.40 -3.41 9.37
C LEU A 379 -1.09 -3.54 9.06
N GLY A 380 -1.44 -4.13 7.90
CA GLY A 380 -2.82 -4.41 7.52
C GLY A 380 -3.54 -5.33 8.52
N ILE A 381 -2.88 -6.42 8.95
CA ILE A 381 -3.45 -7.36 9.93
C ILE A 381 -3.57 -6.72 11.31
N VAL A 382 -2.52 -6.05 11.80
CA VAL A 382 -2.49 -5.45 13.15
C VAL A 382 -3.60 -4.40 13.28
N LEU A 383 -3.79 -3.55 12.28
CA LEU A 383 -4.89 -2.58 12.27
C LEU A 383 -6.26 -3.26 12.23
N CYS A 384 -6.37 -4.42 11.57
CA CYS A 384 -7.62 -5.19 11.49
C CYS A 384 -7.97 -5.84 12.84
N VAL A 385 -7.00 -6.47 13.48
CA VAL A 385 -7.13 -7.11 14.81
C VAL A 385 -7.37 -6.06 15.91
N SER A 386 -6.74 -4.89 15.80
CA SER A 386 -6.93 -3.78 16.76
C SER A 386 -8.35 -3.17 16.73
N CYS A 387 -9.13 -3.49 15.70
CA CYS A 387 -10.50 -3.01 15.55
C CYS A 387 -11.53 -3.93 16.23
N GLN A 388 -11.09 -5.02 16.89
CA GLN A 388 -11.96 -5.95 17.58
C GLN A 388 -12.24 -5.46 19.02
N PRO A 389 -13.51 -5.22 19.41
CA PRO A 389 -13.85 -4.91 20.79
C PRO A 389 -13.53 -6.11 21.69
N ASN A 390 -13.06 -5.81 22.91
CA ASN A 390 -12.62 -6.80 23.89
C ASN A 390 -13.65 -7.92 24.09
N HIS A 391 -13.12 -9.14 24.23
CA HIS A 391 -13.82 -10.40 24.48
C HIS A 391 -14.92 -10.29 25.54
N THR A 392 -16.17 -10.06 25.14
CA THR A 392 -17.37 -10.53 25.86
C THR A 392 -18.58 -10.54 24.90
N GLU A 393 -19.06 -11.75 24.59
CA GLU A 393 -20.45 -12.09 24.20
C GLU A 393 -21.15 -11.36 23.03
N GLN A 394 -20.66 -11.43 21.78
CA GLN A 394 -21.52 -11.14 20.61
C GLN A 394 -21.19 -11.96 19.34
N GLN A 395 -20.71 -13.21 19.45
CA GLN A 395 -20.39 -14.02 18.27
C GLN A 395 -21.61 -14.66 17.55
N HIS A 396 -22.78 -14.77 18.21
CA HIS A 396 -23.91 -15.51 17.61
C HIS A 396 -24.79 -14.71 16.63
N GLN A 397 -24.77 -13.37 16.63
CA GLN A 397 -25.61 -12.56 15.73
C GLN A 397 -24.92 -12.17 14.41
N TYR A 398 -23.58 -12.12 14.34
CA TYR A 398 -22.87 -11.72 13.13
C TYR A 398 -22.88 -12.78 12.00
N VAL A 399 -23.05 -14.06 12.35
CA VAL A 399 -23.05 -15.18 11.39
C VAL A 399 -24.28 -15.18 10.48
N GLN A 400 -25.40 -14.60 10.90
CA GLN A 400 -26.62 -14.51 10.08
C GLN A 400 -26.57 -13.40 9.01
N TRP A 401 -25.80 -12.32 9.22
CA TRP A 401 -25.72 -11.23 8.26
C TRP A 401 -24.82 -11.55 7.06
N CYS A 402 -23.72 -12.29 7.27
CA CYS A 402 -22.85 -12.73 6.17
C CYS A 402 -23.47 -13.84 5.31
N SER A 403 -24.36 -14.66 5.88
CA SER A 403 -25.05 -15.72 5.13
C SER A 403 -26.24 -15.21 4.29
N ALA A 404 -26.84 -14.07 4.66
CA ALA A 404 -27.87 -13.41 3.84
C ALA A 404 -27.31 -12.79 2.54
N GLY A 405 -26.08 -12.24 2.58
CA GLY A 405 -25.42 -11.69 1.38
C GLY A 405 -25.07 -12.74 0.32
N ALA A 406 -24.80 -13.98 0.74
CA ALA A 406 -24.54 -15.10 -0.17
C ALA A 406 -25.82 -15.67 -0.81
N PHE A 407 -27.01 -15.37 -0.26
CA PHE A 407 -28.29 -15.95 -0.72
C PHE A 407 -28.87 -15.23 -1.95
N ILE A 408 -28.45 -13.99 -2.25
CA ILE A 408 -29.00 -13.17 -3.34
C ILE A 408 -28.21 -13.29 -4.66
N LEU A 409 -27.07 -14.00 -4.68
CA LEU A 409 -26.43 -14.45 -5.93
C LEU A 409 -27.16 -15.64 -6.58
N LYS A 410 -28.31 -16.08 -6.04
CA LYS A 410 -29.09 -17.21 -6.54
C LYS A 410 -30.31 -16.81 -7.39
N ASN A 411 -30.62 -15.51 -7.55
CA ASN A 411 -31.76 -15.04 -8.37
C ASN A 411 -31.41 -13.85 -9.29
N ARG A 412 -30.33 -13.97 -10.08
CA ARG A 412 -30.20 -13.30 -11.39
C ARG A 412 -29.44 -14.21 -12.33
#